data_AF-A0A4Q1UP21-F1
#
_entry.id   AF-A0A4Q1UP21-F1
#
_cell.length_a   1.000
_cell.length_b   1.000
_cell.length_c   1.000
_cell.angle_alpha   90.00
_cell.angle_beta   90.00
_cell.angle_gamma   90.00
#
_symmetry.space_group_name_H-M   'P 1'
#
loop_
_entity.id
_entity.type
_entity.pdbx_description
1 polymer ?
#
loop_
_entity_poly.entity_id
_entity_poly.type
_entity_poly.pdbx_seq_one_letter_code
_entity_poly.pdbx_strand_id
1 'polypeptide(L)'
;MEEGYPFTGTGNLFKFVQGLISISVQNNVIVLFNNDTGGQFNFDRCRQLNVPANMQILKLPDLEEFRSFPTIGPGRSQLLDINGKAAALEYYLQLDEGACARWTSYNSALKAYQGALMNRDAYKNAFLAQQGRVDEYDYRKIEIVLEMPILSCVTMKESAAEAELKRQP
;
A
#
# COMPACT_ATOMS: atom_id res chain seq x y z
N MET A 1 20.48 10.12 0.82
CA MET A 1 19.28 10.89 1.21
C MET A 1 19.04 11.85 0.09
N GLU A 2 17.88 11.79 -0.56
CA GLU A 2 17.52 12.81 -1.55
C GLU A 2 16.91 14.00 -0.79
N GLU A 3 17.42 15.20 -1.08
CA GLU A 3 16.89 16.45 -0.54
C GLU A 3 15.40 16.57 -0.87
N GLY A 4 14.59 16.97 0.11
CA GLY A 4 13.16 17.23 -0.09
C GLY A 4 12.19 16.11 0.30
N TYR A 5 12.67 15.00 0.90
CA TYR A 5 11.80 13.96 1.47
C TYR A 5 11.64 14.12 3.00
N PRO A 6 10.64 14.88 3.50
CA PRO A 6 10.54 15.23 4.92
C PRO A 6 10.21 14.07 5.87
N PHE A 7 9.92 12.85 5.38
CA PHE A 7 9.30 11.80 6.21
C PHE A 7 9.80 10.38 5.88
N THR A 8 10.70 9.80 6.68
CA THR A 8 11.06 8.37 6.55
C THR A 8 10.18 7.47 7.43
N GLY A 9 9.56 6.42 6.89
CA GLY A 9 8.80 5.41 7.65
C GLY A 9 7.29 5.68 7.80
N THR A 10 6.49 4.63 7.92
CA THR A 10 5.00 4.66 7.87
C THR A 10 4.35 5.51 8.98
N GLY A 11 4.97 5.58 10.17
CA GLY A 11 4.50 6.44 11.26
C GLY A 11 4.60 7.94 10.95
N ASN A 12 5.49 8.33 10.04
CA ASN A 12 5.60 9.72 9.59
C ASN A 12 4.50 10.09 8.59
N LEU A 13 3.98 9.13 7.81
CA LEU A 13 2.86 9.38 6.91
C LEU A 13 1.56 9.68 7.66
N PHE A 14 1.26 8.98 8.77
CA PHE A 14 0.09 9.31 9.61
C PHE A 14 0.14 10.76 10.13
N LYS A 15 1.29 11.20 10.65
CA LYS A 15 1.47 12.60 11.11
C LYS A 15 1.34 13.59 9.95
N PHE A 16 1.82 13.23 8.77
CA PHE A 16 1.67 14.06 7.58
C PHE A 16 0.21 14.23 7.20
N VAL A 17 -0.60 13.16 7.24
CA VAL A 17 -2.06 13.24 7.05
C VAL A 17 -2.71 14.19 8.06
N GLN A 18 -2.35 14.09 9.35
CA GLN A 18 -2.86 15.03 10.37
C GLN A 18 -2.48 16.48 10.06
N GLY A 19 -1.26 16.71 9.56
CA GLY A 19 -0.79 18.02 9.11
C GLY A 19 -1.63 18.57 7.96
N LEU A 20 -1.86 17.77 6.91
CA LEU A 20 -2.68 18.13 5.75
C LEU A 20 -4.12 18.50 6.15
N ILE A 21 -4.70 17.74 7.07
CA ILE A 21 -6.03 18.02 7.63
C ILE A 21 -6.00 19.34 8.42
N SER A 22 -5.01 19.52 9.29
CA SER A 22 -4.88 20.72 10.14
C SER A 22 -4.79 22.01 9.34
N ILE A 23 -4.11 21.98 8.18
CA ILE A 23 -3.99 23.15 7.30
C ILE A 23 -5.15 23.28 6.30
N SER A 24 -6.15 22.38 6.37
CA SER A 24 -7.26 22.34 5.43
C SER A 24 -6.80 22.33 3.97
N VAL A 25 -5.95 21.36 3.61
CA VAL A 25 -5.42 21.23 2.25
C VAL A 25 -6.57 21.28 1.22
N GLN A 26 -6.40 22.06 0.16
CA GLN A 26 -7.42 22.24 -0.88
C GLN A 26 -7.22 21.28 -2.07
N ASN A 27 -6.02 20.75 -2.25
CA ASN A 27 -5.70 19.79 -3.30
C ASN A 27 -6.42 18.46 -3.08
N ASN A 28 -6.71 17.75 -4.17
CA ASN A 28 -7.10 16.35 -4.07
C ASN A 28 -5.88 15.52 -3.68
N VAL A 29 -5.98 14.74 -2.59
CA VAL A 29 -4.87 13.93 -2.07
C VAL A 29 -5.30 12.48 -1.94
N ILE A 30 -4.50 11.57 -2.49
CA ILE A 30 -4.57 10.13 -2.19
C ILE A 30 -3.39 9.77 -1.30
N VAL A 31 -3.67 9.07 -0.21
CA VAL A 31 -2.68 8.51 0.69
C VAL A 31 -2.75 7.00 0.55
N LEU A 32 -1.66 6.36 0.13
CA LEU A 32 -1.62 4.93 -0.10
C LEU A 32 -0.62 4.24 0.84
N PHE A 33 -1.13 3.28 1.63
CA PHE A 33 -0.32 2.43 2.50
C PHE A 33 -0.01 1.08 1.87
N ASN A 34 1.13 0.49 2.21
CA ASN A 34 1.45 -0.90 1.87
C ASN A 34 0.46 -1.89 2.51
N ASN A 35 0.37 -3.11 1.97
CA ASN A 35 -0.37 -4.21 2.58
C ASN A 35 0.49 -5.00 3.58
N ASP A 36 1.17 -4.27 4.45
CA ASP A 36 2.02 -4.83 5.51
C ASP A 36 1.54 -4.40 6.89
N THR A 37 2.15 -4.94 7.95
CA THR A 37 1.81 -4.64 9.35
C THR A 37 1.81 -3.14 9.63
N GLY A 38 2.80 -2.41 9.11
CA GLY A 38 2.93 -0.96 9.34
C GLY A 38 1.91 -0.14 8.55
N GLY A 39 1.59 -0.57 7.33
CA GLY A 39 0.57 0.02 6.49
C GLY A 39 -0.83 -0.18 7.07
N GLN A 40 -1.17 -1.40 7.47
CA GLN A 40 -2.45 -1.72 8.11
C GLN A 40 -2.68 -0.86 9.37
N PHE A 41 -1.68 -0.76 10.24
CA PHE A 41 -1.77 0.05 11.46
C PHE A 41 -2.09 1.51 11.19
N ASN A 42 -1.36 2.15 10.27
CA ASN A 42 -1.53 3.57 10.01
C ASN A 42 -2.79 3.84 9.17
N PHE A 43 -3.18 2.90 8.30
CA PHE A 43 -4.47 2.94 7.61
C PHE A 43 -5.63 2.98 8.60
N ASP A 44 -5.66 2.06 9.59
CA ASP A 44 -6.72 2.00 10.60
C ASP A 44 -6.76 3.27 11.46
N ARG A 45 -5.59 3.83 11.81
CA ARG A 45 -5.52 5.11 12.53
C ARG A 45 -6.03 6.29 11.70
N CYS A 46 -5.68 6.36 10.41
CA CYS A 46 -6.15 7.42 9.52
C CYS A 46 -7.68 7.35 9.34
N ARG A 47 -8.29 6.16 9.31
CA ARG A 47 -9.74 5.99 9.23
C ARG A 47 -10.52 6.51 10.44
N GLN A 48 -9.84 6.73 11.57
CA GLN A 48 -10.42 7.34 12.77
C GLN A 48 -10.35 8.88 12.74
N LEU A 49 -9.69 9.47 11.74
CA LEU A 49 -9.64 10.92 11.58
C LEU A 49 -10.86 11.43 10.81
N ASN A 50 -11.21 12.69 11.05
CA ASN A 50 -12.16 13.42 10.19
C ASN A 50 -11.44 13.84 8.90
N VAL A 51 -11.29 12.89 7.97
CA VAL A 51 -10.65 13.11 6.67
C VAL A 51 -11.58 13.94 5.78
N PRO A 52 -11.12 15.06 5.18
CA PRO A 52 -11.97 15.88 4.33
C PRO A 52 -12.26 15.19 2.99
N ALA A 53 -13.35 15.57 2.32
CA ALA A 53 -13.85 14.89 1.12
C ALA A 53 -12.87 14.89 -0.07
N ASN A 54 -11.96 15.86 -0.13
CA ASN A 54 -10.88 15.95 -1.12
C ASN A 54 -9.65 15.11 -0.75
N MET A 55 -9.72 14.27 0.27
CA MET A 55 -8.67 13.32 0.63
C MET A 55 -9.22 11.90 0.66
N GLN A 56 -8.44 10.94 0.18
CA GLN A 56 -8.75 9.51 0.27
C GLN A 56 -7.58 8.74 0.88
N ILE A 57 -7.92 7.86 1.82
CA ILE A 57 -6.96 7.00 2.50
C ILE A 57 -7.16 5.58 1.98
N LEU A 58 -6.11 5.01 1.38
CA LEU A 58 -6.11 3.72 0.72
C LEU A 58 -5.01 2.81 1.31
N LYS A 59 -5.18 1.50 1.11
CA LYS A 59 -4.18 0.46 1.40
C LYS A 59 -4.09 -0.44 0.17
N LEU A 60 -2.88 -0.90 -0.17
CA LEU A 60 -2.70 -1.95 -1.17
C LEU A 60 -3.60 -3.17 -0.82
N PRO A 61 -4.23 -3.79 -1.83
CA PRO A 61 -5.35 -4.69 -1.60
C PRO A 61 -4.89 -6.06 -1.13
N ASP A 62 -5.75 -6.78 -0.42
CA ASP A 62 -5.49 -8.18 -0.14
C ASP A 62 -5.65 -9.01 -1.43
N LEU A 63 -4.77 -9.99 -1.63
CA LEU A 63 -4.87 -10.93 -2.76
C LEU A 63 -5.04 -12.36 -2.25
N GLU A 64 -5.77 -13.17 -2.98
CA GLU A 64 -6.02 -14.57 -2.61
C GLU A 64 -4.72 -15.39 -2.60
N GLU A 65 -3.83 -15.14 -3.56
CA GLU A 65 -2.50 -15.77 -3.60
C GLU A 65 -1.62 -15.43 -2.40
N PHE A 66 -1.91 -14.33 -1.69
CA PHE A 66 -1.19 -13.94 -0.48
C PHE A 66 -1.69 -14.65 0.78
N ARG A 67 -2.84 -15.35 0.73
CA ARG A 67 -3.36 -16.10 1.89
C ARG A 67 -2.53 -17.35 2.23
N SER A 68 -1.82 -17.88 1.25
CA SER A 68 -0.97 -19.07 1.40
C SER A 68 0.35 -18.85 0.67
N PHE A 69 1.20 -18.00 1.24
CA PHE A 69 2.47 -17.59 0.64
C PHE A 69 3.67 -18.25 1.34
N PRO A 70 4.76 -18.62 0.62
CA PRO A 70 5.97 -19.13 1.24
C PRO A 70 6.57 -18.15 2.25
N THR A 71 6.74 -18.60 3.48
CA THR A 71 7.34 -17.80 4.56
C THR A 71 8.44 -18.55 5.28
N ILE A 72 9.38 -17.82 5.86
CA ILE A 72 10.42 -18.34 6.75
C ILE A 72 10.41 -17.54 8.05
N GLY A 73 10.20 -18.25 9.15
CA GLY A 73 10.39 -17.74 10.50
C GLY A 73 11.63 -18.34 11.18
N PRO A 74 11.89 -18.02 12.46
CA PRO A 74 13.08 -18.48 13.18
C PRO A 74 13.27 -20.00 13.24
N GLY A 75 12.19 -20.78 13.13
CA GLY A 75 12.24 -22.23 13.32
C GLY A 75 11.96 -23.09 12.09
N ARG A 76 11.28 -22.56 11.06
CA ARG A 76 10.86 -23.34 9.88
C ARG A 76 10.32 -22.47 8.75
N SER A 77 10.33 -23.04 7.54
CA SER A 77 9.54 -22.54 6.42
C SER A 77 8.10 -23.07 6.49
N GLN A 78 7.12 -22.21 6.19
CA GLN A 78 5.69 -22.53 6.17
C GLN A 78 4.94 -21.70 5.15
N LEU A 79 3.80 -22.20 4.67
CA LEU A 79 2.81 -21.39 3.96
C LEU A 79 1.93 -20.65 4.97
N LEU A 80 1.90 -19.31 4.89
CA LEU A 80 1.11 -18.46 5.80
C LEU A 80 0.50 -17.29 5.03
N ASP A 81 -0.56 -16.71 5.62
CA ASP A 81 -1.20 -15.50 5.10
C ASP A 81 -0.34 -14.27 5.41
N ILE A 82 0.09 -13.59 4.34
CA ILE A 82 0.92 -12.38 4.40
C ILE A 82 0.13 -11.07 4.19
N ASN A 83 -1.16 -11.15 3.89
CA ASN A 83 -2.03 -9.98 3.77
C ASN A 83 -2.05 -9.19 5.08
N GLY A 84 -1.88 -7.87 4.98
CA GLY A 84 -1.81 -6.96 6.12
C GLY A 84 -0.59 -7.18 7.02
N LYS A 85 0.38 -8.02 6.61
CA LYS A 85 1.52 -8.41 7.46
C LYS A 85 2.86 -8.17 6.80
N ALA A 86 3.02 -8.55 5.54
CA ALA A 86 4.31 -8.47 4.84
C ALA A 86 4.23 -7.98 3.39
N ALA A 87 3.03 -7.91 2.78
CA ALA A 87 2.85 -7.63 1.36
C ALA A 87 3.05 -6.13 1.00
N ALA A 88 4.32 -5.70 0.97
CA ALA A 88 4.72 -4.42 0.39
C ALA A 88 4.55 -4.38 -1.14
N LEU A 89 4.79 -3.22 -1.77
CA LEU A 89 4.56 -3.01 -3.19
C LEU A 89 5.23 -4.05 -4.11
N GLU A 90 6.43 -4.52 -3.77
CA GLU A 90 7.17 -5.49 -4.58
C GLU A 90 6.49 -6.86 -4.67
N TYR A 91 5.57 -7.20 -3.74
CA TYR A 91 4.79 -8.44 -3.85
C TYR A 91 3.78 -8.41 -5.01
N TYR A 92 3.44 -7.22 -5.51
CA TYR A 92 2.52 -7.04 -6.63
C TYR A 92 3.24 -7.08 -7.99
N LEU A 93 4.56 -7.30 -8.00
CA LEU A 93 5.32 -7.61 -9.20
C LEU A 93 5.19 -9.09 -9.55
N GLN A 94 5.66 -9.47 -10.74
CA GLN A 94 5.90 -10.88 -11.08
C GLN A 94 6.94 -11.45 -10.12
N LEU A 95 6.58 -12.54 -9.44
CA LEU A 95 7.42 -13.26 -8.50
C LEU A 95 7.77 -14.63 -9.09
N ASP A 96 8.97 -15.12 -8.79
CA ASP A 96 9.40 -16.47 -9.16
C ASP A 96 9.04 -17.49 -8.05
N GLU A 97 9.28 -18.78 -8.31
CA GLU A 97 9.03 -19.85 -7.34
C GLU A 97 9.88 -19.74 -6.06
N GLY A 98 10.97 -18.96 -6.10
CA GLY A 98 11.85 -18.72 -4.95
C GLY A 98 11.36 -17.59 -4.03
N ALA A 99 10.31 -16.86 -4.42
CA ALA A 99 9.78 -15.75 -3.65
C ALA A 99 9.28 -16.20 -2.28
N CYS A 100 9.80 -15.56 -1.23
CA CYS A 100 9.51 -15.93 0.14
C CYS A 100 9.48 -14.70 1.05
N ALA A 101 8.50 -14.66 1.95
CA ALA A 101 8.45 -13.68 3.02
C ALA A 101 9.33 -14.13 4.21
N ARG A 102 10.19 -13.26 4.72
CA ARG A 102 10.93 -13.53 5.97
C ARG A 102 10.32 -12.74 7.12
N TRP A 103 9.86 -13.44 8.16
CA TRP A 103 9.42 -12.80 9.40
C TRP A 103 10.62 -12.22 10.15
N THR A 104 10.52 -10.97 10.58
CA THR A 104 11.64 -10.25 11.23
C THR A 104 11.34 -9.91 12.68
N SER A 105 10.18 -9.30 12.96
CA SER A 105 9.83 -8.84 14.30
C SER A 105 8.33 -9.00 14.60
N TYR A 106 7.99 -9.10 15.88
CA TYR A 106 6.61 -9.07 16.34
C TYR A 106 6.24 -7.66 16.78
N ASN A 107 5.14 -7.14 16.24
CA ASN A 107 4.56 -5.88 16.68
C ASN A 107 3.51 -6.16 17.75
N SER A 108 3.81 -5.80 19.00
CA SER A 108 2.94 -6.06 20.15
C SER A 108 1.63 -5.27 20.12
N ALA A 109 1.65 -4.02 19.61
CA ALA A 109 0.45 -3.19 19.50
C ALA A 109 -0.55 -3.79 18.50
N LEU A 110 -0.04 -4.39 17.43
CA LEU A 110 -0.83 -5.01 16.37
C LEU A 110 -1.08 -6.50 16.57
N LYS A 111 -0.42 -7.09 17.58
CA LYS A 111 -0.40 -8.54 17.83
C LYS A 111 -0.11 -9.36 16.57
N ALA A 112 0.82 -8.86 15.73
CA ALA A 112 1.13 -9.44 14.43
C ALA A 112 2.63 -9.43 14.16
N TYR A 113 3.11 -10.45 13.46
CA TYR A 113 4.47 -10.46 12.93
C TYR A 113 4.55 -9.59 11.68
N GLN A 114 5.65 -8.85 11.55
CA GLN A 114 6.04 -8.15 10.35
C GLN A 114 7.05 -8.99 9.58
N GLY A 115 6.90 -9.00 8.25
CA GLY A 115 7.85 -9.65 7.35
C GLY A 115 8.19 -8.77 6.15
N ALA A 116 9.16 -9.24 5.36
CA ALA A 116 9.59 -8.59 4.12
C ALA A 116 9.90 -9.63 3.04
N LEU A 117 9.72 -9.24 1.78
CA LEU A 117 10.08 -10.09 0.63
C LEU A 117 11.59 -10.28 0.60
N MET A 118 12.04 -11.53 0.56
CA MET A 118 13.44 -11.85 0.30
C MET A 118 13.79 -11.44 -1.14
N ASN A 119 14.99 -10.88 -1.33
CA ASN A 119 15.46 -10.41 -2.65
C ASN A 119 14.54 -9.37 -3.33
N ARG A 120 13.80 -8.54 -2.57
CA ARG A 120 12.87 -7.53 -3.11
C ARG A 120 13.47 -6.63 -4.20
N ASP A 121 14.75 -6.27 -4.05
CA ASP A 121 15.45 -5.40 -5.01
C ASP A 121 15.64 -6.08 -6.37
N ALA A 122 15.76 -7.42 -6.41
CA ALA A 122 15.85 -8.15 -7.66
C ALA A 122 14.55 -8.04 -8.47
N TYR A 123 13.38 -8.26 -7.84
CA TYR A 123 12.08 -8.11 -8.50
C TYR A 123 11.83 -6.66 -8.95
N LYS A 124 12.16 -5.69 -8.09
CA LYS A 124 12.08 -4.26 -8.42
C LYS A 124 12.96 -3.91 -9.63
N ASN A 125 14.23 -4.30 -9.61
CA ASN A 125 15.18 -3.97 -10.68
C ASN A 125 14.81 -4.67 -11.99
N ALA A 126 14.35 -5.92 -11.92
CA ALA A 126 13.87 -6.65 -13.09
C ALA A 126 12.66 -5.96 -13.76
N PHE A 127 11.72 -5.45 -12.95
CA PHE A 127 10.60 -4.66 -13.47
C PHE A 127 11.07 -3.33 -14.08
N LEU A 128 11.91 -2.57 -13.36
CA LEU A 128 12.38 -1.25 -13.82
C LEU A 128 13.30 -1.32 -15.05
N ALA A 129 13.93 -2.47 -15.32
CA ALA A 129 14.74 -2.66 -16.52
C ALA A 129 13.91 -2.79 -17.81
N GLN A 130 12.60 -3.06 -17.71
CA GLN A 130 11.73 -3.21 -18.86
C GLN A 130 11.58 -1.87 -19.61
N GLN A 131 11.73 -1.90 -20.94
CA GLN A 131 11.55 -0.72 -21.81
C GLN A 131 10.11 -0.61 -22.38
N GLY A 132 9.23 -1.55 -22.00
CA GLY A 132 7.87 -1.69 -22.49
C GLY A 132 7.20 -2.91 -21.86
N ARG A 133 5.97 -3.23 -22.28
CA ARG A 133 5.31 -4.48 -21.85
C ARG A 133 6.10 -5.67 -22.40
N VAL A 134 6.29 -6.67 -21.54
CA VAL A 134 6.92 -7.95 -21.84
C VAL A 134 5.84 -9.02 -21.79
N ASP A 135 5.66 -9.77 -22.86
CA ASP A 135 4.51 -10.69 -23.02
C ASP A 135 4.48 -11.79 -21.94
N GLU A 136 5.64 -12.25 -21.47
CA GLU A 136 5.75 -13.30 -20.45
C GLU A 136 5.65 -12.78 -19.00
N TYR A 137 5.54 -11.47 -18.80
CA TYR A 137 5.46 -10.87 -17.47
C TYR A 137 4.00 -10.77 -17.01
N ASP A 138 3.71 -11.23 -15.79
CA ASP A 138 2.39 -11.09 -15.20
C ASP A 138 2.15 -9.67 -14.65
N TYR A 139 1.34 -8.89 -15.35
CA TYR A 139 0.95 -7.54 -14.93
C TYR A 139 -0.35 -7.49 -14.13
N ARG A 140 -1.06 -8.61 -13.92
CA ARG A 140 -2.42 -8.61 -13.32
C ARG A 140 -2.45 -7.93 -11.96
N LYS A 141 -1.43 -8.18 -11.13
CA LYS A 141 -1.32 -7.56 -9.79
C LYS A 141 -1.03 -6.06 -9.87
N ILE A 142 -0.24 -5.62 -10.83
CA ILE A 142 0.04 -4.19 -11.07
C ILE A 142 -1.24 -3.50 -11.55
N GLU A 143 -1.99 -4.14 -12.45
CA GLU A 143 -3.28 -3.65 -12.93
C GLU A 143 -4.26 -3.45 -11.75
N ILE A 144 -4.39 -4.43 -10.86
CA ILE A 144 -5.18 -4.32 -9.61
C ILE A 144 -4.71 -3.14 -8.74
N VAL A 145 -3.39 -2.97 -8.57
CA VAL A 145 -2.83 -1.87 -7.78
C VAL A 145 -3.12 -0.51 -8.40
N LEU A 146 -3.13 -0.40 -9.74
CA LEU A 146 -3.39 0.85 -10.46
C LEU A 146 -4.88 1.20 -10.53
N GLU A 147 -5.75 0.20 -10.68
CA GLU A 147 -7.20 0.39 -10.69
C GLU A 147 -7.69 1.08 -9.41
N MET A 148 -7.14 0.71 -8.26
CA MET A 148 -7.56 1.22 -6.96
C MET A 148 -7.43 2.76 -6.81
N PRO A 149 -6.26 3.40 -7.02
CA PRO A 149 -6.15 4.86 -6.97
C PRO A 149 -6.87 5.55 -8.14
N ILE A 150 -6.97 4.91 -9.32
CA ILE A 150 -7.73 5.46 -10.45
C ILE A 150 -9.21 5.57 -10.09
N LEU A 151 -9.83 4.49 -9.59
CA LEU A 151 -11.22 4.48 -9.16
C LEU A 151 -11.45 5.49 -8.04
N SER A 152 -10.53 5.56 -7.07
CA SER A 152 -10.59 6.57 -6.00
C SER A 152 -10.60 8.00 -6.57
N CYS A 153 -9.76 8.30 -7.55
CA CYS A 153 -9.74 9.60 -8.21
C CYS A 153 -11.07 9.91 -8.91
N VAL A 154 -11.64 8.93 -9.62
CA VAL A 154 -12.93 9.07 -10.31
C VAL A 154 -14.04 9.36 -9.30
N THR A 155 -14.18 8.54 -8.26
CA THR A 155 -15.20 8.71 -7.23
C THR A 155 -15.10 10.06 -6.51
N MET A 156 -13.87 10.54 -6.22
CA MET A 156 -13.67 11.87 -5.62
C MET A 156 -14.17 13.00 -6.54
N LYS A 157 -13.92 12.88 -7.85
CA LYS A 157 -14.36 13.89 -8.83
C LYS A 157 -15.87 13.87 -9.03
N GLU A 158 -16.47 12.68 -9.13
CA GLU A 158 -17.92 12.53 -9.23
C GLU A 158 -18.63 13.10 -8.00
N SER A 159 -18.16 12.75 -6.79
CA SER A 159 -18.73 13.25 -5.53
C SER A 159 -18.65 14.78 -5.42
N ALA A 160 -17.54 15.38 -5.88
CA ALA A 160 -17.38 16.82 -5.89
C ALA A 160 -18.34 17.50 -6.89
N ALA A 161 -18.50 16.92 -8.08
CA ALA A 161 -19.43 17.43 -9.10
C ALA A 161 -20.89 17.33 -8.64
N GLU A 162 -21.29 16.21 -8.03
CA GLU A 162 -22.63 16.05 -7.46
C GLU A 162 -22.92 17.06 -6.34
N ALA A 163 -21.96 17.29 -5.45
CA ALA A 163 -22.10 18.25 -4.36
C ALA A 163 -22.30 19.66 -4.89
N GLU A 164 -21.63 20.02 -5.99
CA GLU A 164 -21.80 21.32 -6.65
C GLU A 164 -23.17 21.43 -7.31
N LEU A 165 -23.64 20.38 -7.99
CA LEU A 165 -24.96 20.37 -8.63
C LEU A 165 -26.09 20.54 -7.60
N LYS A 166 -25.97 19.88 -6.44
CA LYS A 166 -26.94 19.99 -5.33
C LYS A 166 -26.95 21.36 -4.65
N ARG A 167 -25.92 22.19 -4.85
CA ARG A 167 -25.81 23.55 -4.30
C ARG A 167 -26.38 24.62 -5.22
N GLN A 168 -26.70 24.28 -6.47
CA GLN A 168 -27.33 25.23 -7.37
C GLN A 168 -28.78 25.50 -6.90
N PRO A 169 -29.18 26.78 -6.77
CA PRO A 169 -30.48 27.18 -6.22
C PRO A 169 -31.67 26.78 -7.09
#